data_AF-A0A9E3C3H3-F1
#
_entry.id   AF-A0A9E3C3H3-F1
#
_cell.length_a   1.000
_cell.length_b   1.000
_cell.length_c   1.000
_cell.angle_alpha   90.00
_cell.angle_beta   90.00
_cell.angle_gamma   90.00
#
_symmetry.space_group_name_H-M   'P 1'
#
loop_
_entity.id
_entity.type
_entity.pdbx_description
1 polymer ?
#
loop_
_entity_poly.entity_id
_entity_poly.type
_entity_poly.pdbx_seq_one_letter_code
_entity_poly.pdbx_strand_id
1 'polypeptide(L)'
;LIVLLPPASNLIQIILNAQIVNCALLPVELVLMLLLINRRRVMGRYRNRLGMNVVAWTVTAVAAVLSLFLLARQVWTTLHPA
;
A
#
# COMPACT_ATOMS: atom_id res chain seq x y z
N LEU A 1 14.62 -12.15 -14.06
CA LEU A 1 14.46 -13.03 -12.88
C LEU A 1 15.72 -13.85 -12.51
N ILE A 2 16.81 -13.91 -13.32
CA ILE A 2 17.97 -14.79 -13.04
C ILE A 2 19.25 -14.04 -12.58
N VAL A 3 19.31 -12.71 -12.64
CA VAL A 3 20.57 -11.96 -12.41
C VAL A 3 20.78 -11.51 -10.95
N LEU A 4 19.81 -11.74 -10.05
CA LEU A 4 19.78 -11.10 -8.73
C LEU A 4 19.59 -12.09 -7.57
N LEU A 5 20.33 -13.19 -7.52
CA LEU A 5 20.50 -13.94 -6.27
C LEU A 5 21.86 -13.58 -5.67
N PRO A 6 21.95 -12.50 -4.85
CA PRO A 6 23.05 -12.36 -3.91
C PRO A 6 22.97 -13.52 -2.88
N PRO A 7 24.02 -13.73 -2.05
CA PRO A 7 24.06 -14.85 -1.11
C PRO A 7 22.81 -14.87 -0.23
N ALA A 8 22.36 -16.06 0.22
CA ALA A 8 21.15 -16.25 1.03
C ALA A 8 21.03 -15.29 2.24
N SER A 9 22.17 -14.79 2.75
CA SER A 9 22.23 -13.77 3.80
C SER A 9 21.60 -12.42 3.44
N ASN A 10 21.54 -12.07 2.14
CA ASN A 10 21.08 -10.77 1.67
C ASN A 10 19.66 -10.79 1.06
N LEU A 11 19.07 -11.98 0.84
CA LEU A 11 17.71 -12.09 0.30
C LEU A 11 16.66 -11.55 1.27
N ILE A 12 16.81 -11.84 2.57
CA ILE A 12 15.90 -11.36 3.61
C ILE A 12 15.91 -9.83 3.64
N GLN A 13 17.09 -9.20 3.55
CA GLN A 13 17.20 -7.74 3.54
C GLN A 13 16.53 -7.11 2.32
N ILE A 14 16.68 -7.72 1.13
CA ILE A 14 16.02 -7.24 -0.08
C ILE A 14 14.49 -7.34 0.04
N ILE A 15 13.98 -8.45 0.58
CA ILE A 15 12.55 -8.67 0.80
C ILE A 15 12.00 -7.66 1.82
N LEU A 16 12.72 -7.43 2.93
CA LEU A 16 12.34 -6.43 3.94
C LEU A 16 12.31 -5.02 3.35
N ASN A 17 13.31 -4.66 2.55
CA ASN A 17 13.35 -3.36 1.86
C ASN A 17 12.19 -3.21 0.87
N ALA A 18 11.87 -4.26 0.12
CA ALA A 18 10.70 -4.26 -0.78
C ALA A 18 9.38 -4.14 -0.01
N GLN A 19 9.28 -4.71 1.20
CA GLN A 19 8.08 -4.60 2.04
C GLN A 19 7.89 -3.21 2.65
N ILE A 20 8.97 -2.51 3.00
CA ILE A 20 8.91 -1.10 3.40
C ILE A 20 8.34 -0.25 2.25
N VAL A 21 8.86 -0.47 1.04
CA VAL A 21 8.35 0.21 -0.16
C VAL A 21 6.87 -0.14 -0.38
N ASN A 22 6.47 -1.40 -0.29
CA ASN A 22 5.07 -1.82 -0.45
C ASN A 22 4.13 -1.17 0.58
N CYS A 23 4.55 -1.00 1.84
CA CYS A 23 3.74 -0.30 2.82
C CYS A 23 3.49 1.17 2.43
N ALA A 24 4.45 1.83 1.76
CA ALA A 24 4.29 3.18 1.23
C ALA A 24 3.42 3.21 -0.03
N LEU A 25 3.46 2.15 -0.84
CA LEU A 25 2.63 2.03 -2.05
C LEU A 25 1.17 1.71 -1.73
N LEU A 26 0.86 0.90 -0.72
CA LEU A 26 -0.51 0.52 -0.36
C LEU A 26 -1.51 1.69 -0.29
N PRO A 27 -1.25 2.79 0.45
CA PRO A 27 -2.17 3.93 0.47
C PRO A 27 -2.34 4.57 -0.91
N VAL A 28 -1.26 4.63 -1.71
CA VAL A 28 -1.30 5.18 -3.07
C VAL A 28 -2.12 4.29 -4.00
N GLU A 29 -1.88 2.97 -3.96
CA GLU A 29 -2.64 1.98 -4.74
C GLU A 29 -4.12 1.98 -4.38
N LEU A 30 -4.46 2.02 -3.08
CA LEU A 30 -5.84 2.05 -2.63
C LEU A 30 -6.56 3.31 -3.13
N VAL A 31 -5.92 4.48 -3.05
CA VAL A 31 -6.47 5.73 -3.60
C VAL A 31 -6.63 5.64 -5.12
N LEU A 32 -5.66 5.08 -5.84
CA LEU A 32 -5.75 4.87 -7.28
C LEU A 32 -6.87 3.90 -7.66
N MET A 33 -7.02 2.78 -6.96
CA MET A 33 -8.12 1.83 -7.17
C MET A 33 -9.48 2.48 -6.90
N LEU A 34 -9.59 3.28 -5.84
CA LEU A 34 -10.82 3.98 -5.50
C LEU A 34 -11.16 5.05 -6.54
N LEU A 35 -10.17 5.77 -7.05
CA LEU A 35 -10.32 6.70 -8.17
C LEU A 35 -10.78 5.98 -9.44
N LEU A 36 -10.20 4.82 -9.74
CA LEU A 36 -10.53 3.99 -10.90
C LEU A 36 -11.97 3.47 -10.82
N ILE A 37 -12.37 2.94 -9.66
CA ILE A 37 -13.72 2.44 -9.40
C ILE A 37 -14.77 3.57 -9.46
N ASN A 38 -14.40 4.79 -9.07
CA ASN A 38 -15.31 5.94 -9.18
C ASN A 38 -15.43 6.48 -10.64
N ARG A 39 -14.52 6.10 -11.55
CA ARG A 39 -14.56 6.55 -12.96
C ARG A 39 -15.63 5.78 -13.75
N ARG A 40 -16.70 6.50 -14.15
CA ARG A 40 -17.77 5.97 -15.03
C ARG A 40 -17.25 5.42 -16.37
N ARG A 41 -16.13 5.96 -16.87
CA ARG A 41 -15.54 5.56 -18.16
C ARG A 41 -14.94 4.14 -18.11
N VAL A 42 -14.61 3.63 -16.93
CA VAL A 42 -14.03 2.29 -16.73
C VAL A 42 -15.09 1.30 -16.22
N MET A 43 -15.99 1.72 -15.33
CA MET A 43 -16.92 0.80 -14.64
C MET A 43 -18.35 0.74 -15.23
N GLY A 44 -18.66 1.58 -16.23
CA GLY A 44 -19.94 1.53 -16.95
C GLY A 44 -21.16 1.70 -16.05
N ARG A 45 -22.07 0.71 -16.07
CA ARG A 45 -23.33 0.70 -15.28
C ARG A 45 -23.14 0.32 -13.79
N TYR A 46 -22.00 -0.26 -13.41
CA TYR A 46 -21.70 -0.67 -12.02
C TYR A 46 -20.96 0.42 -11.25
N ARG A 47 -21.39 1.68 -11.40
CA ARG A 47 -20.82 2.78 -10.63
C ARG A 47 -21.15 2.58 -9.16
N ASN A 48 -20.13 2.74 -8.32
CA ASN A 48 -20.31 2.80 -6.88
C ASN A 48 -21.32 3.90 -6.50
N ARG A 49 -22.46 3.52 -5.89
CA ARG A 49 -23.47 4.49 -5.40
C ARG A 49 -22.91 5.23 -4.18
N LEU A 50 -23.47 6.40 -3.87
CA LEU A 50 -23.03 7.28 -2.77
C LEU A 50 -22.73 6.54 -1.46
N GLY A 51 -23.61 5.62 -1.03
CA GLY A 51 -23.39 4.86 0.21
C GLY A 51 -22.15 3.95 0.19
N MET A 52 -21.84 3.35 -0.95
CA MET A 52 -20.71 2.43 -1.07
C MET A 52 -19.42 3.15 -1.47
N ASN A 53 -19.52 4.39 -1.97
CA ASN A 53 -18.40 5.32 -2.01
C ASN A 53 -17.99 5.74 -0.59
N VAL A 54 -18.96 6.00 0.31
CA VAL A 54 -18.64 6.30 1.73
C VAL A 54 -17.89 5.14 2.36
N VAL A 55 -18.38 3.90 2.25
CA VAL A 55 -17.71 2.71 2.80
C VAL A 55 -16.31 2.52 2.21
N ALA A 56 -16.15 2.65 0.89
CA ALA A 56 -14.85 2.52 0.25
C ALA A 56 -13.85 3.59 0.75
N TRP A 57 -14.32 4.82 0.93
CA TRP A 57 -13.51 5.90 1.49
C TRP A 57 -13.13 5.64 2.94
N THR A 58 -14.03 5.12 3.79
CA THR A 58 -13.69 4.76 5.17
C THR A 58 -12.64 3.67 5.23
N VAL A 59 -12.82 2.58 4.48
CA VAL A 59 -11.84 1.47 4.46
C VAL A 59 -10.48 1.96 3.96
N THR A 60 -10.47 2.76 2.90
CA THR A 60 -9.23 3.34 2.35
C THR A 60 -8.54 4.26 3.34
N ALA A 61 -9.30 5.13 4.02
CA ALA A 61 -8.75 6.02 5.04
C ALA A 61 -8.14 5.24 6.21
N VAL A 62 -8.84 4.22 6.73
CA VAL A 62 -8.35 3.38 7.82
C VAL A 62 -7.09 2.62 7.41
N ALA A 63 -7.10 1.98 6.24
CA ALA A 63 -5.96 1.22 5.73
C ALA A 63 -4.74 2.13 5.45
N ALA A 64 -4.98 3.34 4.93
CA ALA A 64 -3.93 4.33 4.69
C ALA A 64 -3.31 4.82 6.01
N VAL A 65 -4.14 5.19 7.00
CA VAL A 65 -3.65 5.62 8.32
C VAL A 65 -2.83 4.52 8.99
N LEU A 66 -3.32 3.28 8.95
CA LEU A 66 -2.60 2.14 9.54
C LEU A 66 -1.28 1.86 8.81
N SER A 67 -1.26 1.93 7.48
CA SER A 67 -0.04 1.75 6.68
C SER A 67 1.00 2.83 6.98
N LEU A 68 0.59 4.10 7.02
CA LEU A 68 1.45 5.23 7.39
C LEU A 68 1.99 5.10 8.81
N PHE A 69 1.16 4.68 9.76
CA PHE A 69 1.59 4.45 11.14
C PHE A 69 2.64 3.34 11.24
N LEU A 70 2.43 2.22 10.55
CA LEU A 70 3.39 1.11 10.53
C LEU A 70 4.70 1.50 9.84
N LEU A 71 4.64 2.25 8.74
CA LEU A 71 5.84 2.80 8.10
C LEU A 71 6.62 3.71 9.04
N ALA A 72 5.93 4.65 9.70
CA ALA A 72 6.57 5.57 10.64
C ALA A 72 7.25 4.79 11.78
N ARG A 73 6.57 3.77 12.32
CA ARG A 73 7.14 2.87 13.32
C ARG A 73 8.36 2.12 12.78
N GLN A 74 8.27 1.56 11.58
CA GLN A 74 9.35 0.79 10.97
C GLN A 74 10.59 1.66 10.73
N VAL A 75 10.40 2.84 10.13
CA VAL A 75 11.46 3.83 9.90
C VAL A 75 12.09 4.26 11.22
N TRP A 76 11.28 4.52 12.25
CA TRP A 76 11.77 4.84 13.58
C TRP A 76 12.65 3.72 14.16
N THR A 77 12.22 2.47 14.05
CA THR A 77 13.02 1.32 14.51
C THR A 77 14.29 1.10 13.70
N THR A 78 14.32 1.49 12.42
CA THR A 78 15.53 1.44 11.60
C THR A 78 16.51 2.56 11.97
N LEU A 79 16.02 3.74 12.35
CA LEU A 79 16.85 4.89 12.73
C LEU A 79 17.39 4.80 14.17
N HIS A 80 16.64 4.13 15.06
CA HIS A 80 17.06 3.83 16.43
C HIS A 80 17.17 2.30 16.64
N PRO A 81 18.24 1.68 16.10
CA PRO A 81 18.62 0.34 16.51
C PRO A 81 19.19 0.43 17.93
N ALA A 82 18.38 0.07 18.93
CA ALA A 82 18.86 -0.21 20.27
C ALA A 82 19.48 -1.61 20.33
#